data_AF-A0A3P9PK88-F1
#
_entry.id   AF-A0A3P9PK88-F1
#
_cell.length_a   1.000
_cell.length_b   1.000
_cell.length_c   1.000
_cell.angle_alpha   90.00
_cell.angle_beta   90.00
_cell.angle_gamma   90.00
#
_symmetry.space_group_name_H-M   'P 1'
#
loop_
_entity.id
_entity.type
_entity.pdbx_description
1 polymer ?
#
loop_
_entity_poly.entity_id
_entity_poly.type
_entity_poly.pdbx_seq_one_letter_code
_entity_poly.pdbx_strand_id
1 'polypeptide(L)'
;LDILSILLFCIGLVFRLTTKLFYPGKIILCIDFVVFCLRLMAIFTISQTLGPKIIIMMDIFFFMFLLSIWVMAYGVAKQGILIQNDNRLDWIIRGAVYEPYLIIFGNFPENIDNAGFNINSCSMNGTDPMKPKCPVLNENQMPAFPEWLTIIMLCVYLLFANILLLNLLIAIFNYTFQEIHENTDRIWKFQRYQLIKEYHSRPSPPPPFIIVKVLFIMIKSNCYFVICRIRLHNKSILSENVMIFKPVIKTYGFGVIVSV
;
A
#
# COMPACT_ATOMS: atom_id res chain seq x y z
N LEU A 1 -5.91 0.01 0.72
CA LEU A 1 -5.20 -1.26 1.04
C LEU A 1 -6.14 -2.46 0.93
N ASP A 2 -7.33 -2.42 1.51
CA ASP A 2 -8.30 -3.53 1.45
C ASP A 2 -8.68 -3.98 0.04
N ILE A 3 -9.02 -3.04 -0.85
CA ILE A 3 -9.39 -3.37 -2.24
C ILE A 3 -8.20 -4.00 -2.98
N LEU A 4 -7.00 -3.49 -2.74
CA LEU A 4 -5.77 -3.98 -3.37
C LEU A 4 -5.44 -5.40 -2.91
N SER A 5 -5.54 -5.70 -1.61
CA SER A 5 -5.27 -7.04 -1.08
C SER A 5 -6.32 -8.06 -1.56
N ILE A 6 -7.60 -7.67 -1.62
CA ILE A 6 -8.65 -8.55 -2.14
C ILE A 6 -8.42 -8.85 -3.63
N LEU A 7 -8.03 -7.84 -4.43
CA LEU A 7 -7.70 -8.01 -5.85
C LEU A 7 -6.50 -8.94 -6.04
N LEU A 8 -5.40 -8.70 -5.31
CA LEU A 8 -4.19 -9.51 -5.37
C LEU A 8 -4.44 -10.96 -4.96
N PHE A 9 -5.24 -11.17 -3.91
CA PHE A 9 -5.66 -12.50 -3.49
C PHE A 9 -6.45 -13.23 -4.58
N CYS A 10 -7.42 -12.57 -5.23
CA CYS A 10 -8.19 -13.16 -6.33
C CYS A 10 -7.30 -13.52 -7.52
N ILE A 11 -6.39 -12.62 -7.93
CA ILE A 11 -5.43 -12.86 -9.02
C ILE A 11 -4.50 -14.04 -8.67
N GLY A 12 -3.96 -14.06 -7.45
CA GLY A 12 -3.11 -15.16 -6.96
C GLY A 12 -3.82 -16.51 -6.95
N LEU A 13 -5.11 -16.55 -6.59
CA LEU A 13 -5.93 -17.75 -6.65
C LEU A 13 -6.18 -18.23 -8.08
N VAL A 14 -6.51 -17.32 -9.00
CA VAL A 14 -6.71 -17.66 -10.43
C VAL A 14 -5.43 -18.23 -11.04
N PHE A 15 -4.28 -17.64 -10.73
CA PHE A 15 -2.98 -18.14 -11.21
C PHE A 15 -2.59 -19.48 -10.58
N ARG A 16 -2.97 -19.71 -9.32
CA ARG A 16 -2.77 -21.01 -8.66
C ARG A 16 -3.61 -22.14 -9.28
N LEU A 17 -4.82 -21.84 -9.77
CA LEU A 17 -5.69 -22.80 -10.43
C LEU A 17 -5.20 -23.18 -11.84
N THR A 18 -4.29 -22.39 -12.42
CA THR A 18 -3.71 -22.65 -13.74
C THR A 18 -2.40 -23.44 -13.63
N THR A 19 -2.34 -24.65 -14.18
CA THR A 19 -1.17 -25.56 -14.07
C THR A 19 0.14 -24.96 -14.58
N LYS A 20 0.08 -24.10 -15.60
CA LYS A 20 1.27 -23.41 -16.16
C LYS A 20 1.82 -22.28 -15.26
N LEU A 21 1.02 -21.72 -14.36
CA LEU A 21 1.32 -20.49 -13.60
C LEU A 21 1.41 -20.74 -12.08
N PHE A 22 1.66 -21.99 -11.67
CA PHE A 22 1.66 -22.35 -10.25
C PHE A 22 2.73 -21.62 -9.43
N TYR A 23 3.96 -21.50 -9.97
CA TYR A 23 5.07 -20.80 -9.32
C TYR A 23 4.83 -19.29 -9.14
N PRO A 24 4.45 -18.51 -10.18
CA PRO A 24 4.13 -17.10 -10.00
C PRO A 24 2.90 -16.88 -9.11
N GLY A 25 1.89 -17.77 -9.16
CA GLY A 25 0.75 -17.74 -8.24
C GLY A 25 1.17 -17.86 -6.77
N LYS A 26 2.14 -18.72 -6.45
CA LYS A 26 2.70 -18.83 -5.10
C LYS A 26 3.40 -17.53 -4.65
N ILE A 27 4.19 -16.90 -5.52
CA ILE A 27 4.88 -15.63 -5.22
C ILE A 27 3.86 -14.53 -4.91
N ILE A 28 2.83 -14.41 -5.74
CA ILE A 28 1.77 -13.40 -5.55
C ILE A 28 1.05 -13.60 -4.21
N LEU A 29 0.73 -14.84 -3.83
CA LEU A 29 0.11 -15.14 -2.54
C LEU A 29 1.03 -14.84 -1.34
N CYS A 30 2.35 -15.03 -1.48
CA CYS A 30 3.31 -14.64 -0.44
C CYS A 30 3.37 -13.12 -0.26
N ILE A 31 3.36 -12.36 -1.36
CA ILE A 31 3.32 -10.89 -1.33
C ILE A 31 1.98 -10.42 -0.73
N ASP A 32 0.88 -11.04 -1.12
CA ASP A 32 -0.45 -10.74 -0.60
C ASP A 32 -0.54 -10.98 0.92
N PHE A 33 0.06 -12.06 1.44
CA PHE A 33 0.17 -12.28 2.88
C PHE A 33 0.89 -11.12 3.60
N VAL A 34 2.00 -10.60 3.04
CA VAL A 34 2.69 -9.43 3.61
C VAL A 34 1.77 -8.21 3.61
N VAL A 35 1.02 -7.95 2.53
CA VAL A 35 0.05 -6.85 2.46
C VAL A 35 -1.07 -7.03 3.49
N PHE A 36 -1.56 -8.25 3.71
CA PHE A 36 -2.53 -8.54 4.77
C PHE A 36 -1.95 -8.31 6.17
N CYS A 37 -0.67 -8.64 6.42
CA CYS A 37 0.01 -8.31 7.67
C CYS A 37 0.17 -6.80 7.86
N LEU A 38 0.49 -6.05 6.79
CA LEU A 38 0.53 -4.58 6.83
C LEU A 38 -0.86 -4.00 7.15
N ARG A 39 -1.93 -4.62 6.65
CA ARG A 39 -3.31 -4.24 7.03
C ARG A 39 -3.58 -4.49 8.52
N LEU A 40 -3.08 -5.58 9.10
CA LEU A 40 -3.20 -5.81 10.54
C LEU A 40 -2.52 -4.68 11.32
N MET A 41 -1.31 -4.26 10.91
CA MET A 41 -0.69 -3.05 11.47
C MET A 41 -1.54 -1.79 11.27
N ALA A 42 -2.19 -1.62 10.12
CA ALA A 42 -3.12 -0.51 9.89
C ALA A 42 -4.35 -0.56 10.81
N ILE A 43 -4.84 -1.73 11.21
CA ILE A 43 -5.91 -1.84 12.22
C ILE A 43 -5.36 -1.50 13.62
N PHE A 44 -4.11 -1.88 13.90
CA PHE A 44 -3.42 -1.49 15.12
C PHE A 44 -3.03 0.00 15.16
N THR A 45 -3.09 0.75 14.04
CA THR A 45 -2.98 2.22 14.07
C THR A 45 -4.10 2.87 14.88
N ILE A 46 -5.23 2.18 15.03
CA ILE A 46 -6.38 2.63 15.83
C ILE A 46 -6.09 2.42 17.33
N SER A 47 -5.08 1.62 17.68
CA SER A 47 -4.69 1.42 19.08
C SER A 47 -3.95 2.64 19.63
N GLN A 48 -4.32 3.00 20.87
CA GLN A 48 -3.84 4.16 21.62
C GLN A 48 -2.32 4.30 21.69
N THR A 49 -1.59 3.19 21.70
CA THR A 49 -0.15 3.15 21.99
C THR A 49 0.73 3.04 20.73
N LEU A 50 0.14 2.62 19.60
CA LEU A 50 0.85 2.40 18.33
C LEU A 50 0.43 3.37 17.23
N GLY A 51 -0.77 3.95 17.29
CA GLY A 51 -1.28 4.90 16.30
C GLY A 51 -0.44 6.17 16.11
N PRO A 52 -0.11 6.91 17.19
CA PRO A 52 0.71 8.11 17.09
C PRO A 52 2.11 7.85 16.52
N LYS A 53 2.67 6.67 16.81
CA LYS A 53 3.96 6.22 16.25
C LYS A 53 3.93 6.00 14.73
N ILE A 54 2.78 5.64 14.18
CA ILE A 54 2.61 5.45 12.73
C ILE A 54 2.38 6.78 12.00
N ILE A 55 1.81 7.79 12.67
CA ILE A 55 1.73 9.16 12.13
C ILE A 55 3.13 9.78 12.05
N ILE A 56 4.00 9.53 13.05
CA ILE A 56 5.43 9.91 12.98
C ILE A 56 6.11 9.24 11.78
N MET A 57 5.78 7.98 11.45
CA MET A 57 6.31 7.33 10.25
C MET A 57 5.95 8.02 8.93
N MET A 58 4.81 8.73 8.86
CA MET A 58 4.47 9.49 7.66
C MET A 58 5.37 10.71 7.47
N ASP A 59 5.85 11.31 8.57
CA ASP A 59 6.83 12.41 8.53
C ASP A 59 8.23 11.90 8.13
N ILE A 60 8.60 10.70 8.61
CA ILE A 60 9.82 9.99 8.17
C ILE A 60 9.80 9.71 6.66
N PHE A 61 8.63 9.48 6.04
CA PHE A 61 8.54 9.23 4.61
C PHE A 61 9.00 10.43 3.78
N PHE A 62 8.61 11.65 4.15
CA PHE A 62 9.06 12.87 3.48
C PHE A 62 10.58 13.04 3.58
N PHE A 63 11.15 12.70 4.73
CA PHE A 63 12.60 12.73 4.91
C PHE A 63 13.32 11.64 4.10
N MET A 64 12.78 10.42 4.08
CA MET A 64 13.33 9.29 3.30
C MET A 64 13.33 9.60 1.79
N PHE A 65 12.36 10.38 1.32
CA PHE A 65 12.34 10.90 -0.04
C PHE A 65 13.53 11.84 -0.32
N LEU A 66 13.84 12.78 0.59
CA LEU A 66 15.01 13.64 0.46
C LEU A 66 16.32 12.84 0.47
N LEU A 67 16.45 11.84 1.36
CA LEU A 67 17.60 10.93 1.38
C LEU A 67 17.72 10.17 0.06
N SER A 68 16.61 9.67 -0.49
CA SER A 68 16.60 8.93 -1.76
C SER A 68 17.07 9.79 -2.94
N ILE A 69 16.67 11.06 -3.00
CA ILE A 69 17.17 12.00 -4.02
C ILE A 69 18.68 12.17 -3.91
N TRP A 70 19.20 12.35 -2.69
CA TRP A 70 20.64 12.48 -2.46
C TRP A 70 21.43 11.22 -2.86
N VAL A 71 20.94 10.04 -2.49
CA VAL A 71 21.52 8.74 -2.87
C VAL A 71 21.55 8.57 -4.38
N MET A 72 20.43 8.86 -5.05
CA MET A 72 20.34 8.76 -6.52
C MET A 72 21.30 9.73 -7.21
N ALA A 73 21.44 10.96 -6.72
CA ALA A 73 22.34 11.95 -7.29
C ALA A 73 23.81 11.49 -7.23
N TYR A 74 24.26 11.04 -6.06
CA TYR A 74 25.61 10.49 -5.89
C TYR A 74 25.81 9.21 -6.72
N GLY A 75 24.86 8.29 -6.70
CA GLY A 75 24.93 7.02 -7.40
C GLY A 75 25.03 7.16 -8.92
N VAL A 76 24.20 8.02 -9.51
CA VAL A 76 24.23 8.32 -10.94
C VAL A 76 25.53 9.03 -11.33
N ALA A 77 26.00 9.98 -10.51
CA ALA A 77 27.27 10.67 -10.75
C ALA A 77 28.47 9.70 -10.69
N LYS A 78 28.55 8.85 -9.65
CA LYS A 78 29.56 7.79 -9.52
C LYS A 78 29.54 6.87 -10.74
N GLN A 79 28.37 6.33 -11.08
CA GLN A 79 28.22 5.40 -12.20
C GLN A 79 28.64 6.03 -13.53
N GLY A 80 28.28 7.29 -13.78
CA GLY A 80 28.59 8.01 -15.01
C GLY A 80 30.07 8.40 -15.14
N ILE A 81 30.77 8.63 -14.03
CA ILE A 81 32.21 8.98 -14.04
C ILE A 81 33.07 7.72 -14.21
N LEU A 82 32.77 6.64 -13.49
CA LEU A 82 33.64 5.47 -13.39
C LEU A 82 33.43 4.45 -14.52
N ILE A 83 32.20 4.27 -15.01
CA ILE A 83 31.86 3.19 -15.94
C ILE A 83 31.42 3.77 -17.29
N GLN A 84 32.07 3.33 -18.36
CA GLN A 84 31.66 3.69 -19.71
C GLN A 84 30.46 2.85 -20.15
N ASN A 85 29.40 3.51 -20.64
CA ASN A 85 28.18 2.98 -21.26
C ASN A 85 27.97 1.44 -21.12
N ASP A 86 27.18 1.02 -20.13
CA ASP A 86 26.71 -0.37 -20.00
C ASP A 86 25.29 -0.47 -20.60
N ASN A 87 25.04 -1.50 -21.41
CA ASN A 87 23.73 -1.72 -22.03
C ASN A 87 22.79 -2.54 -21.13
N ARG A 88 23.29 -3.09 -20.02
CA ARG A 88 22.52 -3.95 -19.10
C ARG A 88 21.86 -3.11 -18.01
N LEU A 89 20.54 -2.91 -18.13
CA LEU A 89 19.76 -2.11 -17.19
C LEU A 89 19.85 -2.62 -15.75
N ASP A 90 19.88 -3.94 -15.54
CA ASP A 90 19.96 -4.54 -14.20
C ASP A 90 21.24 -4.12 -13.45
N TRP A 91 22.36 -4.04 -14.18
CA TRP A 91 23.65 -3.62 -13.62
C TRP A 91 23.70 -2.11 -13.36
N ILE A 92 23.10 -1.31 -14.25
CA ILE A 92 22.99 0.14 -14.08
C ILE A 92 22.18 0.46 -12.82
N ILE A 93 21.03 -0.19 -12.63
CA ILE A 93 20.16 0.04 -11.44
C ILE A 93 20.89 -0.42 -10.17
N ARG A 94 21.57 -1.56 -10.20
CA ARG A 94 22.36 -2.05 -9.08
C ARG A 94 23.47 -1.06 -8.69
N GLY A 95 24.25 -0.56 -9.66
CA GLY A 95 25.35 0.37 -9.42
C GLY A 95 24.89 1.77 -9.00
N ALA A 96 23.82 2.28 -9.62
CA ALA A 96 23.35 3.65 -9.40
C ALA A 96 22.45 3.82 -8.17
N VAL A 97 21.73 2.77 -7.73
CA VAL A 97 20.78 2.89 -6.60
C VAL A 97 21.15 1.97 -5.44
N TYR A 98 21.41 0.70 -5.71
CA TYR A 98 21.58 -0.31 -4.66
C TYR A 98 22.92 -0.19 -3.94
N GLU A 99 24.02 -0.06 -4.67
CA GLU A 99 25.35 0.15 -4.08
C GLU A 99 25.44 1.39 -3.19
N PRO A 100 25.09 2.62 -3.66
CA PRO A 100 25.19 3.82 -2.83
C PRO A 100 24.25 3.77 -1.61
N TYR A 101 23.09 3.13 -1.72
CA TYR A 101 22.24 2.88 -0.56
C TYR A 101 22.93 2.02 0.52
N LEU A 102 23.63 0.96 0.12
CA LEU A 102 24.37 0.10 1.06
C LEU A 102 25.57 0.80 1.71
N ILE A 103 26.21 1.72 0.99
CA ILE A 103 27.34 2.52 1.50
C ILE A 103 26.92 3.36 2.72
N ILE A 104 25.70 3.89 2.74
CA ILE A 104 25.16 4.64 3.91
C ILE A 104 25.16 3.76 5.16
N PHE A 105 24.79 2.49 5.03
CA PHE A 105 24.76 1.53 6.14
C PHE A 105 26.13 0.93 6.49
N GLY A 106 27.21 1.37 5.84
CA GLY A 106 28.58 0.97 6.16
C GLY A 106 29.09 -0.25 5.39
N ASN A 107 28.42 -0.67 4.31
CA ASN A 107 28.96 -1.68 3.40
C ASN A 107 29.79 -0.99 2.29
N PHE A 108 31.10 -0.95 2.46
CA PHE A 108 32.03 -0.32 1.52
C PHE A 108 32.50 -1.34 0.47
N PRO A 109 32.38 -1.03 -0.84
CA PRO A 109 32.92 -1.92 -1.86
C PRO A 109 34.45 -1.85 -1.88
N GLU A 110 35.09 -3.01 -1.92
CA GLU A 110 36.56 -3.19 -1.97
C GLU A 110 37.20 -2.58 -3.22
N ASN A 111 36.38 -2.22 -4.21
CA ASN A 111 36.79 -1.74 -5.53
C ASN A 111 37.15 -0.24 -5.55
N ILE A 112 37.05 0.46 -4.42
CA ILE A 112 37.32 1.91 -4.32
C ILE A 112 38.81 2.19 -4.11
N ASP A 113 39.53 1.24 -3.52
CA ASP A 113 40.97 1.35 -3.25
C ASP A 113 41.76 0.46 -4.22
N ASN A 114 42.80 1.00 -4.86
CA ASN A 114 43.67 0.29 -5.81
C ASN A 114 44.37 -0.91 -5.17
N ALA A 115 44.56 -0.90 -3.85
CA ALA A 115 45.13 -2.02 -3.12
C ALA A 115 44.23 -3.28 -3.14
N GLY A 116 42.91 -3.11 -3.31
CA GLY A 116 41.92 -4.18 -3.42
C GLY A 116 41.44 -4.45 -4.85
N PHE A 117 41.85 -3.65 -5.83
CA PHE A 117 41.37 -3.77 -7.20
C PHE A 117 41.93 -5.02 -7.90
N ASN A 118 41.05 -5.99 -8.15
CA ASN A 118 41.39 -7.20 -8.90
C ASN A 118 40.72 -7.20 -10.27
N ILE A 119 41.51 -7.17 -11.34
CA ILE A 119 41.04 -7.17 -12.73
C ILE A 119 40.13 -8.39 -13.05
N ASN A 120 40.31 -9.51 -12.35
CA ASN A 120 39.56 -10.74 -12.58
C ASN A 120 38.13 -10.69 -12.02
N SER A 121 37.83 -9.74 -11.14
CA SER A 121 36.49 -9.56 -10.54
C SER A 121 35.53 -8.80 -11.46
N CYS A 122 36.04 -8.15 -12.50
CA CYS A 122 35.24 -7.35 -13.44
C CYS A 122 35.41 -7.83 -14.90
N SER A 123 34.48 -7.44 -15.77
CA SER A 123 34.49 -7.75 -17.20
C SER A 123 34.67 -6.47 -18.03
N MET A 124 35.64 -6.46 -18.97
CA MET A 124 35.93 -5.28 -19.80
C MET A 124 34.76 -4.89 -20.72
N ASN A 125 34.17 -5.88 -21.38
CA ASN A 125 33.08 -5.68 -22.34
C ASN A 125 31.70 -5.98 -21.76
N GLY A 126 31.60 -6.33 -20.46
CA GLY A 126 30.35 -6.76 -19.85
C GLY A 126 29.81 -8.08 -20.44
N THR A 127 30.69 -8.89 -21.04
CA THR A 127 30.36 -10.19 -21.65
C THR A 127 29.92 -11.22 -20.62
N ASP A 128 30.44 -11.13 -19.39
CA ASP A 128 30.05 -12.01 -18.30
C ASP A 128 28.80 -11.47 -17.57
N PRO A 129 27.69 -12.23 -17.52
CA PRO A 129 26.48 -11.77 -16.86
C PRO A 129 26.61 -11.71 -15.33
N MET A 130 27.63 -12.36 -14.76
CA MET A 130 27.84 -12.46 -13.31
C MET A 130 28.86 -11.48 -12.75
N LYS A 131 29.53 -10.69 -13.61
CA LYS A 131 30.55 -9.73 -13.19
C LYS A 131 30.14 -8.30 -13.55
N PRO A 132 30.46 -7.32 -12.69
CA PRO A 132 30.30 -5.91 -13.02
C PRO A 132 31.25 -5.52 -14.16
N LYS A 133 30.92 -4.45 -14.86
CA LYS A 133 31.81 -3.87 -15.87
C LYS A 133 33.00 -3.18 -15.18
N CYS A 134 34.20 -3.36 -15.72
CA CYS A 134 35.38 -2.68 -15.17
C CYS A 134 35.27 -1.15 -15.35
N PRO A 135 35.85 -0.36 -14.43
CA PRO A 135 36.00 1.08 -14.65
C PRO A 135 36.90 1.33 -15.87
N VAL A 136 36.84 2.55 -16.42
CA VAL A 136 37.74 2.94 -17.51
C VAL A 136 39.19 2.84 -17.04
N LEU A 137 40.02 2.07 -17.74
CA LEU A 137 41.41 1.83 -17.36
C LEU A 137 42.37 2.59 -18.30
N ASN A 138 43.49 3.07 -17.74
CA ASN A 138 44.63 3.61 -18.48
C ASN A 138 45.55 2.48 -18.97
N GLU A 139 46.59 2.84 -19.74
CA GLU A 139 47.61 1.92 -20.31
C GLU A 139 48.25 0.99 -19.27
N ASN A 140 48.33 1.42 -18.01
CA ASN A 140 48.91 0.67 -16.90
C ASN A 140 47.91 -0.28 -16.19
N GLN A 141 46.73 -0.55 -16.77
CA GLN A 141 45.67 -1.36 -16.16
C GLN A 141 45.17 -0.84 -14.80
N MET A 142 45.26 0.47 -14.59
CA MET A 142 44.76 1.19 -13.42
C MET A 142 43.56 2.05 -13.82
N PRO A 143 42.61 2.35 -12.91
CA PRO A 143 41.49 3.24 -13.23
C PRO A 143 42.01 4.61 -13.72
N ALA A 144 41.43 5.09 -14.82
CA ALA A 144 41.78 6.37 -15.43
C ALA A 144 41.41 7.57 -14.54
N PHE A 145 40.39 7.39 -13.70
CA PHE A 145 39.97 8.39 -12.72
C PHE A 145 40.81 8.28 -11.44
N PRO A 146 41.32 9.40 -10.89
CA PRO A 146 42.16 9.35 -9.70
C PRO A 146 41.41 8.83 -8.46
N GLU A 147 42.04 7.93 -7.72
CA GLU A 147 41.44 7.33 -6.52
C GLU A 147 41.15 8.34 -5.42
N TRP A 148 42.11 9.24 -5.15
CA TRP A 148 41.98 10.26 -4.11
C TRP A 148 40.73 11.11 -4.32
N LEU A 149 40.36 11.36 -5.58
CA LEU A 149 39.15 12.09 -5.92
C LEU A 149 37.89 11.26 -5.66
N THR A 150 37.92 9.96 -5.96
CA THR A 150 36.83 9.01 -5.62
C THR A 150 36.62 8.91 -4.12
N ILE A 151 37.72 8.81 -3.35
CA ILE A 151 37.71 8.78 -1.89
C ILE A 151 37.15 10.09 -1.33
N ILE A 152 37.58 11.25 -1.83
CA ILE A 152 37.02 12.56 -1.43
C ILE A 152 35.52 12.63 -1.71
N MET A 153 35.07 12.21 -2.90
CA MET A 153 33.65 12.18 -3.26
C MET A 153 32.85 11.27 -2.31
N LEU A 154 33.40 10.11 -1.94
CA LEU A 154 32.81 9.20 -0.96
C LEU A 154 32.75 9.82 0.45
N CYS A 155 33.83 10.46 0.92
CA CYS A 155 33.88 11.11 2.22
C CYS A 155 32.85 12.24 2.33
N VAL A 156 32.74 13.09 1.31
CA VAL A 156 31.74 14.16 1.25
C VAL A 156 30.33 13.56 1.25
N TYR A 157 30.09 12.52 0.45
CA TYR A 157 28.81 11.82 0.42
C TYR A 157 28.40 11.28 1.80
N LEU A 158 29.31 10.60 2.50
CA LEU A 158 29.08 10.04 3.83
C LEU A 158 28.90 11.12 4.89
N LEU A 159 29.62 12.25 4.80
CA LEU A 159 29.46 13.39 5.69
C LEU A 159 28.02 13.93 5.62
N PHE A 160 27.53 14.20 4.40
CA PHE A 160 26.18 14.71 4.20
C PHE A 160 25.11 13.67 4.57
N ALA A 161 25.28 12.40 4.19
CA ALA A 161 24.30 11.36 4.48
C ALA A 161 24.25 10.99 5.98
N ASN A 162 25.39 10.70 6.60
CA ASN A 162 25.43 10.13 7.94
C ASN A 162 25.50 11.20 9.03
N ILE A 163 26.24 12.29 8.82
CA ILE A 163 26.40 13.33 9.84
C ILE A 163 25.28 14.38 9.77
N LEU A 164 24.84 14.78 8.57
CA LEU A 164 23.79 15.79 8.44
C LEU A 164 22.40 15.17 8.36
N LEU A 165 22.14 14.30 7.38
CA LEU A 165 20.80 13.81 7.12
C LEU A 165 20.31 12.82 8.19
N LEU A 166 21.05 11.73 8.47
CA LEU A 166 20.61 10.75 9.47
C LEU A 166 20.46 11.34 10.88
N ASN A 167 21.39 12.20 11.31
CA ASN A 167 21.29 12.83 12.63
C ASN A 167 20.12 13.81 12.73
N LEU A 168 19.83 14.56 11.66
CA LEU A 168 18.64 15.42 11.62
C LEU A 168 17.35 14.59 11.65
N LEU A 169 17.30 13.47 10.94
CA LEU A 169 16.15 12.55 10.99
C LEU A 169 15.92 12.03 12.41
N ILE A 170 16.98 11.59 13.09
CA ILE A 170 16.90 11.14 14.48
C ILE A 170 16.42 12.28 15.39
N ALA A 171 16.90 13.51 15.18
CA ALA A 171 16.48 14.67 15.95
C ALA A 171 14.99 14.99 15.76
N ILE A 172 14.49 15.00 14.52
CA ILE A 172 13.07 15.22 14.21
C ILE A 172 12.21 14.08 14.77
N PHE A 173 12.68 12.83 14.66
CA PHE A 173 11.99 11.68 15.24
C PHE A 173 11.88 11.80 16.76
N ASN A 174 12.96 12.18 17.45
CA ASN A 174 12.94 12.39 18.88
C ASN A 174 12.03 13.55 19.30
N TYR A 175 12.06 14.66 18.57
CA TYR A 175 11.20 15.82 18.83
C TYR A 175 9.71 15.47 18.66
N THR A 176 9.34 14.89 17.52
CA THR A 176 7.95 14.48 17.25
C THR A 176 7.49 13.38 18.19
N PHE A 177 8.37 12.44 18.56
CA PHE A 177 8.08 11.42 19.56
C PHE A 177 7.78 12.03 20.93
N GLN A 178 8.55 13.04 21.35
CA GLN A 178 8.36 13.72 22.63
C GLN A 178 7.05 14.53 22.63
N GLU A 179 6.79 15.32 21.59
CA GLU A 179 5.54 16.12 21.47
C GLU A 179 4.30 15.23 21.47
N ILE A 180 4.36 14.09 20.78
CA ILE A 180 3.27 13.12 20.74
C ILE A 180 3.11 12.42 22.09
N HIS A 181 4.21 12.09 22.77
CA HIS A 181 4.16 11.50 24.09
C HIS A 181 3.43 12.42 25.08
N GLU A 182 3.75 13.72 25.06
CA GLU A 182 3.13 14.74 25.91
C GLU A 182 1.62 14.94 25.61
N ASN A 183 1.18 14.73 24.37
CA ASN A 183 -0.22 14.86 23.94
C ASN A 183 -1.01 13.54 23.87
N THR A 184 -0.43 12.42 24.31
CA THR A 184 -1.00 11.07 24.16
C THR A 184 -2.42 10.96 24.73
N ASP A 185 -2.71 11.62 25.86
CA ASP A 185 -4.00 11.54 26.54
C ASP A 185 -5.16 12.15 25.74
N ARG A 186 -4.92 13.25 25.02
CA ARG A 186 -5.95 13.92 24.21
C ARG A 186 -6.23 13.11 22.94
N ILE A 187 -5.17 12.62 22.30
CA ILE A 187 -5.25 11.77 21.09
C ILE A 187 -5.98 10.47 21.43
N TRP A 188 -5.67 9.87 22.58
CA TRP A 188 -6.35 8.67 23.04
C TRP A 188 -7.86 8.86 23.18
N LYS A 189 -8.28 9.91 23.89
CA LYS A 189 -9.70 10.18 24.14
C LYS A 189 -10.48 10.34 22.83
N PHE A 190 -9.90 11.01 21.84
CA PHE A 190 -10.50 11.18 20.52
C PHE A 190 -10.59 9.86 19.73
N GLN A 191 -9.51 9.07 19.70
CA GLN A 191 -9.48 7.77 19.02
C GLN A 191 -10.44 6.76 19.67
N ARG A 192 -10.50 6.73 21.01
CA ARG A 192 -11.43 5.88 21.76
C ARG A 192 -12.88 6.18 21.39
N TYR A 193 -13.23 7.46 21.28
CA TYR A 193 -14.58 7.87 20.87
C TYR A 193 -14.90 7.38 19.45
N GLN A 194 -13.99 7.55 18.48
CA GLN A 194 -14.18 7.07 17.10
C GLN A 194 -14.36 5.55 17.06
N LEU A 195 -13.53 4.80 17.80
CA LEU A 195 -13.62 3.35 17.86
C LEU A 195 -14.95 2.89 18.46
N ILE A 196 -15.39 3.49 19.57
CA ILE A 196 -16.70 3.17 20.17
C ILE A 196 -17.84 3.47 19.19
N LYS A 197 -17.81 4.61 18.51
CA LYS A 197 -18.82 4.99 17.50
C LYS A 197 -18.87 3.95 16.37
N GLU A 198 -17.71 3.51 15.89
CA GLU A 198 -17.63 2.52 14.82
C GLU A 198 -18.13 1.15 15.28
N TYR A 199 -17.69 0.64 16.44
CA TYR A 199 -18.16 -0.64 16.98
C TYR A 199 -19.66 -0.62 17.28
N HIS A 200 -20.22 0.50 17.75
CA HIS A 200 -21.66 0.63 17.97
C HIS A 200 -22.47 0.53 16.68
N SER A 201 -21.91 0.99 15.55
CA SER A 201 -22.56 0.89 14.24
C SER A 201 -22.41 -0.48 13.57
N ARG A 202 -21.45 -1.31 14.01
CA ARG A 202 -21.21 -2.63 13.41
C ARG A 202 -22.13 -3.71 13.98
N PRO A 203 -22.56 -4.68 13.16
CA PRO A 203 -23.36 -5.80 13.64
C PRO A 203 -22.58 -6.63 14.68
N SER A 204 -23.27 -7.01 15.76
CA SER A 204 -22.71 -7.76 16.91
C SER A 204 -21.87 -9.03 16.65
N PRO A 205 -22.03 -9.83 15.57
CA PRO A 205 -21.21 -11.03 15.41
C PRO A 205 -19.75 -10.71 15.07
N PRO A 206 -18.79 -11.51 15.57
CA PRO A 206 -17.40 -11.40 15.15
C PRO A 206 -17.25 -11.66 13.63
N PRO A 207 -16.18 -11.16 12.99
CA PRO A 207 -15.95 -11.26 11.54
C PRO A 207 -16.28 -12.61 10.87
N PRO A 208 -15.90 -13.79 11.42
CA PRO A 208 -16.25 -15.09 10.82
C PRO A 208 -17.76 -15.37 10.73
N PHE A 209 -18.57 -14.83 11.65
CA PHE A 209 -20.02 -15.09 11.71
C PHE A 209 -20.88 -14.02 11.03
N ILE A 210 -20.25 -12.98 10.47
CA ILE A 210 -20.95 -11.92 9.73
C ILE A 210 -21.67 -12.49 8.50
N ILE A 211 -21.08 -13.49 7.84
CA ILE A 211 -21.66 -14.11 6.64
C ILE A 211 -23.03 -14.73 6.95
N VAL A 212 -23.15 -15.43 8.08
CA VAL A 212 -24.41 -16.06 8.52
C VAL A 212 -25.48 -15.01 8.79
N LYS A 213 -25.11 -13.88 9.44
CA LYS A 213 -26.04 -12.78 9.70
C LYS A 213 -26.46 -12.07 8.42
N VAL A 214 -25.54 -11.84 7.47
CA VAL A 214 -25.86 -11.26 6.16
C VAL A 214 -26.80 -12.19 5.38
N LEU A 215 -26.56 -13.50 5.40
CA LEU A 215 -27.44 -14.49 4.79
C LEU A 215 -28.85 -14.43 5.40
N PHE A 216 -28.96 -14.38 6.72
CA PHE A 216 -30.24 -14.27 7.44
C PHE A 216 -30.98 -12.96 7.13
N ILE A 217 -30.25 -11.85 7.03
CA ILE A 217 -30.83 -10.54 6.65
C ILE A 217 -31.32 -10.57 5.20
N MET A 218 -30.56 -11.17 4.27
CA MET A 218 -30.98 -11.32 2.87
C MET A 218 -32.24 -12.21 2.75
N ILE A 219 -32.30 -13.32 3.50
CA ILE A 219 -33.48 -14.20 3.54
C ILE A 219 -34.69 -13.43 4.11
N LYS A 220 -34.52 -12.70 5.20
CA LYS A 220 -35.59 -11.88 5.80
C LYS A 220 -36.05 -10.76 4.87
N SER A 221 -35.13 -10.08 4.18
CA SER A 221 -35.44 -9.02 3.22
C SER A 221 -36.20 -9.54 2.00
N ASN A 222 -35.76 -10.67 1.43
CA ASN A 222 -36.49 -11.34 0.34
C ASN A 222 -37.87 -11.82 0.80
N CYS A 223 -37.99 -12.34 2.01
CA CYS A 223 -39.29 -12.75 2.58
C CYS A 223 -40.21 -11.54 2.81
N TYR A 224 -39.69 -10.43 3.34
CA TYR A 224 -40.43 -9.17 3.46
C TYR A 224 -40.81 -8.58 2.10
N PHE A 225 -39.94 -8.66 1.09
CA PHE A 225 -40.23 -8.21 -0.27
C PHE A 225 -41.35 -9.04 -0.92
N VAL A 226 -41.31 -10.36 -0.75
CA VAL A 226 -42.37 -11.28 -1.22
C VAL A 226 -43.68 -11.02 -0.47
N ILE A 227 -43.66 -10.83 0.85
CA ILE A 227 -44.84 -10.50 1.66
C ILE A 227 -45.40 -9.12 1.28
N CYS A 228 -44.57 -8.12 1.02
CA CYS A 228 -45.01 -6.81 0.51
C CYS A 228 -45.63 -6.94 -0.89
N ARG A 229 -45.08 -7.77 -1.77
CA ARG A 229 -45.65 -8.06 -3.10
C ARG A 229 -47.03 -8.71 -2.98
N ILE A 230 -47.19 -9.68 -2.09
CA ILE A 230 -48.48 -10.36 -1.83
C ILE A 230 -49.48 -9.39 -1.20
N ARG A 231 -49.05 -8.50 -0.29
CA ARG A 231 -49.92 -7.52 0.36
C ARG A 231 -50.38 -6.41 -0.60
N LEU A 232 -49.55 -6.04 -1.58
CA LEU A 232 -49.93 -5.16 -2.70
C LEU A 232 -50.93 -5.84 -3.65
N HIS A 233 -50.73 -7.13 -3.96
CA HIS A 233 -51.67 -7.91 -4.77
C HIS A 233 -53.02 -8.17 -4.06
N ASN A 234 -53.03 -8.33 -2.74
CA ASN A 234 -54.29 -8.39 -1.98
C ASN A 234 -54.98 -7.03 -1.85
N LYS A 235 -54.24 -5.91 -1.94
CA LYS A 235 -54.85 -4.57 -1.94
C LYS A 235 -55.55 -4.25 -3.26
N SER A 236 -55.05 -4.76 -4.39
CA SER A 236 -55.75 -4.69 -5.69
C SER A 236 -57.00 -5.60 -5.72
N ILE A 237 -56.93 -6.81 -5.18
CA ILE A 237 -58.10 -7.71 -5.08
C ILE A 237 -59.16 -7.17 -4.11
N LEU A 238 -58.78 -6.53 -3.00
CA LEU A 238 -59.74 -5.87 -2.10
C LEU A 238 -60.38 -4.63 -2.74
N SER A 239 -59.69 -3.95 -3.67
CA SER A 239 -60.27 -2.85 -4.45
C SER A 239 -61.23 -3.34 -5.55
N GLU A 240 -61.01 -4.53 -6.12
CA GLU A 240 -61.97 -5.18 -7.02
C GLU A 240 -63.18 -5.74 -6.28
N ASN A 241 -62.99 -6.40 -5.12
CA ASN A 241 -64.09 -6.99 -4.35
C ASN A 241 -65.00 -5.94 -3.67
N VAL A 242 -64.48 -4.75 -3.32
CA VAL A 242 -65.31 -3.62 -2.87
C VAL A 242 -66.05 -2.96 -4.06
N MET A 243 -65.52 -3.09 -5.28
CA MET A 243 -66.19 -2.61 -6.50
C MET A 243 -67.32 -3.53 -6.97
N ILE A 244 -67.32 -4.81 -6.58
CA ILE A 244 -68.38 -5.78 -6.91
C ILE A 244 -69.65 -5.61 -6.03
N PHE A 245 -69.54 -4.98 -4.85
CA PHE A 245 -70.68 -4.84 -3.91
C PHE A 245 -71.33 -3.45 -3.83
N LYS A 246 -71.10 -2.57 -4.81
CA LYS A 246 -71.89 -1.33 -4.98
C LYS A 246 -72.72 -1.42 -6.28
N PRO A 247 -74.04 -1.66 -6.19
CA PRO A 247 -74.88 -1.71 -7.38
C PRO A 247 -75.04 -0.28 -7.91
N VAL A 248 -74.42 0.00 -9.05
CA VAL A 248 -74.74 1.20 -9.84
C VAL A 248 -75.96 0.85 -10.68
N ILE A 249 -77.14 1.06 -10.12
CA ILE A 249 -78.34 1.32 -10.90
C ILE A 249 -78.39 2.84 -11.09
N LYS A 250 -78.10 3.32 -12.30
CA LYS A 250 -78.70 4.58 -12.76
C LYS A 250 -78.67 4.71 -14.28
N THR A 251 -79.87 4.69 -14.86
CA THR A 251 -80.32 5.31 -16.11
C THR A 251 -81.74 4.76 -16.33
N TYR A 252 -82.85 5.49 -16.49
CA TYR A 252 -83.17 6.86 -16.90
C TYR A 252 -84.55 7.25 -16.34
N GLY A 253 -84.80 8.55 -16.19
CA GLY A 253 -86.06 9.15 -16.66
C GLY A 253 -87.17 9.47 -15.66
N PHE A 254 -87.59 10.73 -15.72
CA PHE A 254 -88.93 11.26 -15.43
C PHE A 254 -89.39 11.45 -13.98
N GLY A 255 -90.01 12.62 -13.75
CA GLY A 255 -91.14 12.73 -12.84
C GLY A 255 -91.02 13.83 -11.79
N VAL A 256 -91.69 14.94 -12.08
CA VAL A 256 -91.95 16.12 -11.23
C VAL A 256 -92.86 15.77 -10.03
N ILE A 257 -92.97 16.70 -9.06
CA ILE A 257 -94.09 16.95 -8.10
C ILE A 257 -93.94 16.25 -6.73
N VAL A 258 -93.51 16.90 -5.63
CA VAL A 258 -94.15 17.92 -4.72
C VAL A 258 -95.30 17.36 -3.85
N SER A 259 -95.29 17.76 -2.56
CA SER A 259 -96.31 17.61 -1.48
C SER A 259 -96.20 16.30 -0.68
N VAL A 260 -96.15 16.26 0.65
CA VAL A 260 -96.51 17.17 1.76
C VAL A 260 -95.48 17.02 2.87
#